data_AF-A0A1H6BJZ5-F1
#
_entry.id   AF-A0A1H6BJZ5-F1
#
_cell.length_a   1.000
_cell.length_b   1.000
_cell.length_c   1.000
_cell.angle_alpha   90.00
_cell.angle_beta   90.00
_cell.angle_gamma   90.00
#
_symmetry.space_group_name_H-M   'P 1'
#
loop_
_entity.id
_entity.type
_entity.pdbx_description
1 polymer ?
#
loop_
_entity_poly.entity_id
_entity_poly.type
_entity_poly.pdbx_seq_one_letter_code
_entity_poly.pdbx_strand_id
1 'polypeptide(L)' 'MSREDSHFRLRLAPDIKAWISASAARNLRSMTAEVSFALRERMAATGETLQGEAPAAALNQTALAGGSIYQRS' A
#
# COMPACT_ATOMS: atom_id res chain seq x y z
N MET A 1 -31.87 -5.13 3.11
CA MET A 1 -30.79 -4.54 3.91
C MET A 1 -29.60 -4.32 2.97
N SER A 2 -29.43 -3.11 2.41
CA SER A 2 -28.21 -2.80 1.66
C SER A 2 -27.08 -2.68 2.68
N ARG A 3 -26.09 -3.57 2.61
CA ARG A 3 -24.87 -3.38 3.40
C ARG A 3 -24.19 -2.14 2.84
N GLU A 4 -23.93 -1.15 3.70
CA GLU A 4 -23.13 0.04 3.39
C GLU A 4 -21.63 -0.34 3.28
N ASP A 5 -21.34 -1.44 2.59
CA ASP A 5 -19.99 -1.89 2.37
C ASP A 5 -19.34 -0.92 1.37
N SER A 6 -18.23 -0.28 1.75
CA SER A 6 -17.48 0.57 0.83
C SER A 6 -16.86 -0.29 -0.27
N HIS A 7 -17.32 -0.11 -1.51
CA HIS A 7 -16.83 -0.84 -2.67
C HIS A 7 -15.72 -0.04 -3.35
N PHE A 8 -14.55 -0.65 -3.55
CA PHE A 8 -13.48 -0.05 -4.33
C PHE A 8 -13.09 -0.97 -5.49
N ARG A 9 -12.72 -0.37 -6.61
CA ARG A 9 -12.32 -1.09 -7.82
C ARG A 9 -10.81 -1.20 -7.88
N LEU A 10 -10.29 -2.40 -7.72
CA LEU A 10 -8.86 -2.68 -7.82
C LEU A 10 -8.48 -3.07 -9.26
N ARG A 11 -7.51 -2.37 -9.85
CA ARG A 11 -6.92 -2.74 -11.14
C ARG A 11 -5.66 -3.56 -10.88
N LEU A 12 -5.75 -4.87 -11.07
CA LEU A 12 -4.64 -5.80 -10.93
C LEU A 12 -4.11 -6.21 -12.29
N ALA A 13 -2.80 -6.50 -12.34
CA ALA A 13 -2.21 -7.19 -13.47
C ALA A 13 -2.85 -8.58 -13.64
N PRO A 14 -2.95 -9.08 -14.89
CA PRO A 14 -3.72 -10.29 -15.20
C PRO A 14 -3.16 -11.55 -14.53
N ASP A 15 -1.83 -11.63 -14.39
CA ASP A 15 -1.10 -12.66 -13.67
C ASP A 15 -1.47 -12.69 -12.18
N ILE A 16 -1.50 -11.53 -11.52
CA ILE A 16 -1.88 -11.41 -10.11
C ILE A 16 -3.34 -11.84 -9.92
N LYS A 17 -4.23 -11.44 -10.84
CA LYS A 17 -5.64 -11.83 -10.78
C LYS A 17 -5.81 -13.35 -10.92
N ALA A 18 -5.05 -13.98 -11.81
CA ALA A 18 -5.05 -15.43 -11.99
C ALA A 18 -4.55 -16.15 -10.72
N TRP A 19 -3.48 -15.63 -10.11
CA TRP A 19 -2.94 -16.17 -8.86
C TRP A 19 -3.97 -16.10 -7.72
N ILE A 20 -4.64 -14.96 -7.52
CA ILE A 20 -5.69 -14.81 -6.49
C ILE A 20 -6.83 -15.79 -6.73
N SER A 21 -7.26 -15.95 -7.99
CA SER A 21 -8.33 -16.89 -8.34
C SER A 21 -7.96 -18.33 -8.00
N ALA A 22 -6.74 -18.76 -8.30
CA ALA A 22 -6.24 -20.09 -7.94
C ALA A 22 -6.11 -20.29 -6.42
N SER A 23 -5.64 -19.26 -5.69
CA SER A 23 -5.57 -19.31 -4.22
C SER A 23 -6.95 -19.41 -3.58
N ALA A 24 -7.90 -18.60 -4.04
CA ALA A 24 -9.28 -18.61 -3.57
C ALA A 24 -9.95 -19.98 -3.80
N ALA A 25 -9.75 -20.58 -4.97
CA ALA A 25 -10.27 -21.92 -5.28
C ALA A 25 -9.68 -22.99 -4.35
N ARG A 26 -8.36 -22.95 -4.10
CA ARG A 26 -7.68 -23.89 -3.18
C ARG A 26 -8.20 -23.76 -1.75
N ASN A 27 -8.48 -22.54 -1.32
CA ASN A 27 -8.90 -22.24 0.05
C ASN A 27 -10.42 -22.28 0.25
N LEU A 28 -11.19 -22.70 -0.76
CA LEU A 28 -12.66 -22.75 -0.76
C LEU A 28 -13.30 -21.41 -0.39
N ARG A 29 -12.71 -20.30 -0.86
CA ARG A 29 -13.14 -18.92 -0.59
C ARG A 29 -13.50 -18.20 -1.89
N SER A 30 -14.30 -17.13 -1.76
CA SER A 30 -14.47 -16.18 -2.86
C SER A 30 -13.19 -15.35 -3.04
N MET A 31 -12.95 -14.82 -4.25
CA MET A 31 -11.80 -13.96 -4.51
C MET A 31 -11.76 -12.74 -3.57
N THR A 32 -12.91 -12.13 -3.29
CA THR A 32 -13.01 -11.00 -2.35
C THR A 32 -12.62 -11.43 -0.94
N ALA A 33 -13.13 -12.57 -0.47
CA ALA A 33 -12.81 -13.07 0.87
C ALA A 33 -11.32 -13.42 1.02
N GLU A 34 -10.71 -13.97 -0.04
CA GLU A 34 -9.27 -14.27 -0.06
C GLU A 34 -8.42 -13.00 0.01
N VAL A 35 -8.77 -11.96 -0.76
CA VAL A 35 -8.08 -10.67 -0.71
C VAL A 35 -8.22 -10.02 0.67
N SER A 36 -9.44 -10.02 1.25
CA SER A 36 -9.66 -9.49 2.59
C SER A 36 -8.88 -10.26 3.66
N PHE A 37 -8.79 -11.58 3.53
CA PHE A 37 -8.04 -12.41 4.46
C PHE A 37 -6.54 -12.12 4.39
N ALA A 38 -5.96 -12.10 3.19
CA ALA A 38 -4.54 -11.81 3.00
C ALA A 38 -4.16 -10.40 3.48
N LEU A 39 -5.04 -9.41 3.24
CA LEU A 39 -4.86 -8.06 3.76
C LEU A 39 -4.87 -8.04 5.30
N ARG A 40 -5.83 -8.73 5.94
CA ARG A 40 -5.90 -8.82 7.40
C ARG A 40 -4.68 -9.51 8.01
N GLU A 41 -4.22 -10.60 7.42
CA GLU A 41 -3.00 -11.29 7.89
C GLU A 41 -1.78 -10.36 7.80
N ARG A 42 -1.62 -9.64 6.69
CA ARG A 42 -0.51 -8.69 6.54
C ARG A 42 -0.62 -7.52 7.51
N MET A 43 -1.80 -6.95 7.70
CA MET A 43 -1.99 -5.88 8.69
C MET A 43 -1.68 -6.35 10.12
N ALA A 44 -2.12 -7.56 10.49
CA ALA A 44 -1.83 -8.13 11.80
C ALA A 44 -0.33 -8.40 11.99
N ALA A 45 0.38 -8.83 10.93
CA ALA A 45 1.81 -9.10 10.97
C ALA A 45 2.67 -7.83 10.99
N THR A 46 2.26 -6.77 10.31
CA THR A 46 3.00 -5.50 10.21
C THR A 46 2.77 -4.59 11.43
N GLY A 47 1.77 -4.85 12.27
CA GLY A 47 1.55 -4.09 13.51
C GLY A 47 1.15 -2.62 13.30
N GLU A 48 0.75 -2.24 12.09
CA GLU A 48 0.29 -0.89 11.78
C GLU A 48 -1.14 -0.68 12.29
N THR A 49 -1.25 0.02 13.42
CA THR A 49 -2.39 0.91 13.62
C THR A 49 -2.38 1.92 12.47
N LEU A 50 -3.51 2.06 11.76
CA LEU A 50 -3.70 3.00 10.65
C LEU A 50 -3.72 4.49 11.12
N GLN A 51 -2.74 4.89 11.94
CA GLN A 51 -2.47 6.26 12.38
C GLN A 51 -1.03 6.66 12.04
N GLY A 52 -0.60 6.30 10.84
CA GLY A 52 0.69 6.67 10.27
C GLY A 52 0.58 7.75 9.20
N GLU A 53 -0.39 8.66 9.26
CA GLU A 53 -0.34 9.90 8.47
C GLU A 53 0.61 10.91 9.15
N ALA A 54 1.88 10.50 9.27
CA ALA A 54 2.98 11.45 9.31
C ALA A 54 3.32 11.75 7.84
N PRO A 55 3.40 13.02 7.42
CA PRO A 55 3.61 13.35 6.02
C PRO A 55 4.93 12.74 5.55
N ALA A 56 4.87 11.95 4.46
CA ALA A 56 6.03 11.45 3.72
C ALA A 56 6.81 12.59 2.99
N ALA A 57 6.76 13.81 3.52
CA ALA A 57 7.61 14.93 3.16
C ALA A 57 8.68 15.11 4.26
N ALA A 58 9.43 14.05 4.55
CA ALA A 58 10.71 14.20 5.22
C ALA A 58 11.66 14.88 4.23
N LEU A 59 11.76 16.21 4.38
CA LEU A 59 12.91 17.06 4.07
C LEU A 59 13.86 16.51 2.98
N ASN A 60 13.62 16.87 1.72
CA ASN A 60 14.68 16.90 0.72
C ASN A 60 15.69 18.00 1.09
N GLN A 61 16.56 17.73 2.07
CA GLN A 61 17.78 18.48 2.33
C GLN A 61 18.94 18.01 1.43
N THR A 62 18.64 17.56 0.22
CA THR A 62 19.63 17.42 -0.86
C THR A 62 19.76 18.72 -1.67
N ALA A 63 19.62 19.87 -1.00
CA ALA A 63 20.21 21.10 -1.50
C ALA A 63 21.73 20.92 -1.37
N LEU A 64 22.36 20.58 -2.49
CA LEU A 64 23.78 20.73 -2.74
C LEU A 64 24.25 22.02 -2.03
N ALA A 65 25.15 21.92 -1.06
CA ALA A 65 25.74 23.09 -0.42
C ALA A 65 26.47 23.89 -1.51
N GLY A 66 25.78 24.88 -2.09
CA GLY A 66 26.37 25.83 -3.02
C GLY A 66 27.46 26.56 -2.27
N GLY A 67 28.72 26.16 -2.54
CA GLY A 67 29.88 26.84 -2.00
C GLY A 67 29.83 28.33 -2.35
N SER A 68 30.22 29.15 -1.39
CA SER A 68 30.34 30.60 -1.55
C SER A 68 31.26 30.93 -2.74
N ILE A 69 30.72 31.53 -3.80
CA ILE A 69 31.51 31.99 -4.97
C ILE A 69 32.00 33.43 -4.84
N TYR A 70 31.80 34.09 -3.69
CA TYR A 70 32.31 35.43 -3.47
C TYR A 70 33.42 35.44 -2.43
N GLN A 71 34.63 35.14 -2.90
CA GLN A 71 35.88 35.55 -2.28
C GLN A 71 36.73 36.26 -3.35
N ARG A 72 36.92 37.57 -3.18
CA ARG A 72 37.93 38.51 -3.75
C ARG A 72 37.27 39.90 -3.70
N SER A 73 37.88 40.96 -3.22
CA SER A 73 39.25 41.25 -2.76
C SER A 73 39.22 42.65 -2.14
#